data_AF-A0A1X7M5M1-F1
#
_entry.id   AF-A0A1X7M5M1-F1
#
_cell.length_a   1.000
_cell.length_b   1.000
_cell.length_c   1.000
_cell.angle_alpha   90.00
_cell.angle_beta   90.00
_cell.angle_gamma   90.00
#
_symmetry.space_group_name_H-M   'P 1'
#
loop_
_entity.id
_entity.type
_entity.pdbx_description
1 polymer ?
#
loop_
_entity_poly.entity_id
_entity_poly.type
_entity_poly.pdbx_seq_one_letter_code
_entity_poly.pdbx_strand_id
1 'polypeptide(L)'
;MTDAHHPEQRLPAFMVGYSLDRTHRIVVGIRAANPNAACAIAHAAFKAGTLWDDTPDRPLLYDDDEEIDGQTVQFDATPVAIWPQAHPSVAASKVRAAAPRLLALVRLIGSRLPHATMTGTWHPETLLMMTLTAGQARKLHALLETLLGC
;
A
#
# COMPACT_ATOMS: atom_id res chain seq x y z
N MET A 1 59.46 -5.68 -10.31
CA MET A 1 58.21 -6.23 -9.74
C MET A 1 57.11 -5.25 -10.05
N THR A 2 56.40 -5.50 -11.16
CA THR A 2 55.31 -4.64 -11.62
C THR A 2 54.03 -5.18 -10.99
N ASP A 3 53.46 -4.38 -10.09
CA ASP A 3 52.25 -4.70 -9.35
C ASP A 3 51.05 -4.52 -10.29
N ALA A 4 50.49 -5.64 -10.77
CA ALA A 4 49.36 -5.65 -11.67
C ALA A 4 48.07 -5.44 -10.87
N HIS A 5 47.65 -4.18 -10.74
CA HIS A 5 46.29 -3.81 -10.34
C HIS A 5 45.29 -4.49 -11.28
N HIS A 6 44.68 -5.58 -10.81
CA HIS A 6 43.48 -6.13 -11.44
C HIS A 6 42.31 -5.22 -11.05
N PRO A 7 41.68 -4.51 -11.99
CA PRO A 7 40.44 -3.81 -11.67
C PRO A 7 39.43 -4.88 -11.27
N GLU A 8 38.82 -4.75 -10.09
CA GLU A 8 37.68 -5.57 -9.68
C GLU A 8 36.65 -5.53 -10.81
N GLN A 9 36.55 -6.61 -11.57
CA GLN A 9 35.59 -6.72 -12.67
C GLN A 9 34.20 -6.71 -12.06
N ARG A 10 33.50 -5.59 -12.19
CA ARG A 10 32.09 -5.49 -11.84
C ARG A 10 31.32 -6.57 -12.62
N LEU A 11 30.60 -7.40 -11.86
CA LEU A 11 29.71 -8.40 -12.45
C LEU A 11 28.66 -7.71 -13.34
N PRO A 12 28.23 -8.36 -14.43
CA PRO A 12 27.17 -7.83 -15.28
C PRO A 12 25.85 -7.68 -14.51
N ALA A 13 25.07 -6.65 -14.84
CA ALA A 13 23.76 -6.41 -14.26
C ALA A 13 22.65 -7.03 -15.12
N PHE A 14 21.57 -7.45 -14.48
CA PHE A 14 20.40 -8.05 -15.12
C PHE A 14 19.12 -7.48 -14.54
N MET A 15 18.09 -7.31 -15.37
CA MET A 15 16.71 -7.18 -14.93
C MET A 15 16.13 -8.59 -14.83
N VAL A 16 15.60 -8.94 -13.67
CA VAL A 16 14.96 -10.25 -13.46
C VAL A 16 13.49 -10.03 -13.16
N GLY A 17 12.63 -10.75 -13.86
CA GLY A 17 11.18 -10.65 -13.72
C GLY A 17 10.51 -12.00 -13.80
N TYR A 18 9.28 -12.05 -13.31
CA TYR A 18 8.34 -13.15 -13.49
C TYR A 18 6.93 -12.56 -13.62
N SER A 19 5.97 -13.37 -14.03
CA SER A 19 4.56 -12.99 -14.08
C SER A 19 3.72 -14.14 -13.54
N LEU A 20 2.64 -13.79 -12.85
CA LEU A 20 1.65 -14.73 -12.32
C LEU A 20 0.26 -14.20 -12.64
N ASP A 21 -0.61 -15.11 -13.06
CA ASP A 21 -2.02 -14.82 -13.20
C ASP A 21 -2.67 -14.80 -11.81
N ARG A 22 -3.52 -13.81 -11.59
CA ARG A 22 -4.27 -13.62 -10.34
C ARG A 22 -5.75 -13.45 -10.64
N THR A 23 -6.59 -13.97 -9.76
CA THR A 23 -8.04 -13.73 -9.78
C THR A 23 -8.37 -12.66 -8.74
N HIS A 24 -8.92 -11.54 -9.19
CA HIS A 24 -9.48 -10.55 -8.27
C HIS A 24 -10.86 -11.00 -7.82
N ARG A 25 -10.99 -11.40 -6.56
CA ARG A 25 -12.25 -11.89 -5.99
C ARG A 25 -12.85 -10.81 -5.10
N ILE A 26 -14.11 -10.48 -5.39
CA ILE A 26 -14.89 -9.52 -4.61
C ILE A 26 -16.19 -10.19 -4.17
N VAL A 27 -16.57 -9.99 -2.91
CA VAL A 27 -17.88 -10.39 -2.36
C VAL A 27 -18.50 -9.20 -1.64
N VAL A 28 -19.74 -8.87 -1.99
CA VAL A 28 -20.51 -7.80 -1.34
C VAL A 28 -21.81 -8.33 -0.73
N GLY A 29 -22.25 -7.72 0.36
CA GLY A 29 -23.57 -7.97 0.92
C GLY A 29 -24.64 -7.24 0.11
N ILE A 30 -25.73 -7.93 -0.26
CA ILE A 30 -26.89 -7.32 -0.93
C ILE A 30 -28.17 -7.82 -0.26
N ARG A 31 -29.01 -6.90 0.20
CA ARG A 31 -30.38 -7.22 0.63
C ARG A 31 -31.30 -7.17 -0.57
N ALA A 32 -31.98 -8.27 -0.88
CA ALA A 32 -32.94 -8.35 -1.97
C ALA A 32 -33.99 -9.42 -1.70
N ALA A 33 -35.10 -9.36 -2.42
CA ALA A 33 -36.18 -10.33 -2.29
C ALA A 33 -35.80 -11.74 -2.79
N ASN A 34 -34.82 -11.86 -3.70
CA ASN A 34 -34.36 -13.12 -4.27
C ASN A 34 -32.96 -12.94 -4.93
N PRO A 35 -32.28 -14.04 -5.32
CA PRO A 35 -30.94 -13.98 -5.91
C PRO A 35 -30.86 -13.14 -7.20
N ASN A 36 -31.86 -13.23 -8.09
CA ASN A 36 -31.85 -12.45 -9.34
C ASN A 36 -31.93 -10.94 -9.07
N ALA A 37 -32.77 -10.54 -8.10
CA ALA A 37 -32.84 -9.16 -7.66
C ALA A 37 -31.52 -8.70 -7.02
N ALA A 38 -30.85 -9.56 -6.25
CA ALA A 38 -29.53 -9.25 -5.68
C ALA A 38 -28.48 -9.01 -6.79
N CYS A 39 -28.43 -9.89 -7.80
CA CYS A 39 -27.56 -9.72 -8.96
C CYS A 39 -27.86 -8.43 -9.74
N ALA A 40 -29.14 -8.09 -9.94
CA ALA A 40 -29.52 -6.86 -10.63
C ALA A 40 -29.05 -5.61 -9.87
N ILE A 41 -29.19 -5.59 -8.54
CA ILE A 41 -28.71 -4.50 -7.68
C ILE A 41 -27.19 -4.39 -7.76
N ALA A 42 -26.47 -5.51 -7.63
CA ALA A 42 -25.00 -5.53 -7.73
C ALA A 42 -24.51 -5.03 -9.10
N HIS A 43 -25.16 -5.46 -10.17
CA HIS A 43 -24.82 -5.04 -11.54
C HIS A 43 -25.04 -3.54 -11.76
N ALA A 44 -26.15 -3.00 -11.25
CA ALA A 44 -26.43 -1.57 -11.31
C ALA A 44 -25.37 -0.77 -10.52
N ALA A 45 -25.02 -1.23 -9.31
CA ALA A 45 -23.99 -0.60 -8.48
C ALA A 45 -22.60 -0.65 -9.12
N PHE A 46 -22.24 -1.77 -9.75
CA PHE A 46 -20.99 -1.92 -10.50
C PHE A 46 -20.89 -0.89 -11.62
N LYS A 47 -21.94 -0.78 -12.44
CA LYS A 47 -22.01 0.21 -13.52
C LYS A 47 -21.94 1.66 -13.02
N ALA A 48 -22.49 1.91 -11.83
CA ALA A 48 -22.44 3.22 -11.19
C ALA A 48 -21.11 3.52 -10.50
N GLY A 49 -20.19 2.55 -10.42
CA GLY A 49 -18.91 2.70 -9.72
C GLY A 49 -19.02 2.79 -8.20
N THR A 50 -20.12 2.27 -7.63
CA THR A 50 -20.42 2.37 -6.19
C THR A 50 -20.34 1.02 -5.48
N LEU A 51 -20.19 -0.08 -6.22
CA LEU A 51 -20.26 -1.45 -5.67
C LEU A 51 -19.33 -1.65 -4.46
N TRP A 52 -18.16 -1.01 -4.47
CA TRP A 52 -17.07 -1.12 -3.50
C TRP A 52 -17.09 -0.05 -2.39
N ASP A 53 -18.15 0.75 -2.25
CA ASP A 53 -18.22 1.88 -1.29
C ASP A 53 -18.26 1.46 0.20
N ASP A 54 -18.34 0.16 0.50
CA ASP A 54 -18.43 -0.40 1.85
C ASP A 54 -19.44 0.33 2.77
N THR A 55 -20.72 0.22 2.42
CA THR A 55 -21.82 0.88 3.14
C THR A 55 -22.56 -0.09 4.05
N PRO A 56 -23.25 0.37 5.12
CA PRO A 56 -24.03 -0.54 5.98
C PRO A 56 -25.10 -1.38 5.24
N ASP A 57 -25.67 -0.84 4.16
CA ASP A 57 -26.68 -1.53 3.34
C ASP A 57 -26.07 -2.43 2.25
N ARG A 58 -24.82 -2.16 1.88
CA ARG A 58 -24.00 -2.92 0.93
C ARG A 58 -22.56 -3.01 1.43
N PRO A 59 -22.29 -3.89 2.41
CA PRO A 59 -20.96 -4.03 2.98
C PRO A 59 -20.03 -4.75 2.01
N LEU A 60 -18.76 -4.35 1.99
CA LEU A 60 -17.71 -5.09 1.30
C LEU A 60 -17.26 -6.24 2.21
N LEU A 61 -17.52 -7.48 1.78
CA LEU A 61 -17.30 -8.68 2.60
C LEU A 61 -15.97 -9.36 2.28
N TYR A 62 -15.50 -9.23 1.05
CA TYR A 62 -14.23 -9.77 0.58
C TYR A 62 -13.72 -8.94 -0.59
N ASP A 63 -12.44 -8.60 -0.58
CA ASP A 63 -11.73 -7.92 -1.65
C ASP A 63 -10.26 -8.31 -1.57
N ASP A 64 -9.86 -9.26 -2.41
CA ASP A 64 -8.47 -9.71 -2.48
C ASP A 64 -8.13 -10.26 -3.87
N ASP A 65 -6.84 -10.23 -4.20
CA ASP A 65 -6.29 -10.88 -5.38
C ASP A 65 -5.75 -12.25 -4.97
N GLU A 66 -6.36 -13.33 -5.45
CA GLU A 66 -5.93 -14.70 -5.21
C GLU A 66 -5.00 -15.17 -6.35
N GLU A 67 -3.91 -15.86 -6.02
CA GLU A 67 -3.10 -16.54 -7.05
C GLU A 67 -3.83 -17.78 -7.55
N ILE A 68 -3.74 -18.05 -8.84
CA ILE A 68 -4.31 -19.29 -9.39
C ILE A 68 -3.39 -20.45 -8.98
N ASP A 69 -3.96 -21.46 -8.32
CA ASP A 69 -3.24 -22.65 -7.88
C ASP A 69 -2.59 -23.42 -9.05
N GLY A 70 -1.44 -24.04 -8.78
CA GLY A 70 -0.73 -24.89 -9.74
C GLY A 70 0.17 -24.15 -10.73
N GLN A 71 0.26 -22.81 -10.63
CA GLN A 71 1.22 -22.03 -11.42
C GLN A 71 2.66 -22.31 -10.97
N THR A 72 3.56 -22.44 -11.94
CA THR A 72 5.01 -22.52 -11.67
C THR A 72 5.64 -21.16 -11.97
N VAL A 73 6.30 -20.56 -10.98
CA VAL A 73 7.02 -19.30 -11.16
C VAL A 73 8.23 -19.53 -12.07
N GLN A 74 8.26 -18.83 -13.20
CA GLN A 74 9.41 -18.82 -14.11
C GLN A 74 10.04 -17.43 -14.13
N PHE A 75 11.35 -17.40 -13.88
CA PHE A 75 12.12 -16.17 -13.93
C PHE A 75 12.79 -16.02 -15.29
N ASP A 76 12.69 -14.83 -15.86
CA ASP A 76 13.48 -14.41 -17.00
C ASP A 76 14.48 -13.33 -16.59
N ALA A 77 15.67 -13.36 -17.19
CA ALA A 77 16.76 -12.45 -16.86
C ALA A 77 17.31 -11.79 -18.14
N THR A 78 17.17 -10.47 -18.23
CA THR A 78 17.66 -9.67 -19.36
C THR A 78 18.89 -8.86 -18.92
N PRO A 79 20.06 -8.99 -19.59
CA PRO A 79 21.25 -8.22 -19.24
C PRO A 79 21.05 -6.73 -19.53
N VAL A 80 21.59 -5.87 -18.65
CA VAL A 80 21.52 -4.41 -18.79
C VAL A 80 22.85 -3.75 -18.46
N ALA A 81 23.20 -2.71 -19.21
CA ALA A 81 24.36 -1.87 -18.90
C ALA A 81 24.05 -0.89 -17.76
N ILE A 82 22.83 -0.36 -17.72
CA ILE A 82 22.31 0.59 -16.73
C ILE A 82 20.87 0.20 -16.41
N TRP A 83 20.46 0.30 -15.15
CA TRP A 83 19.10 -0.02 -14.75
C TRP A 83 18.13 1.04 -15.29
N PRO A 84 16.96 0.65 -15.82
CA PRO A 84 15.96 1.62 -16.24
C PRO A 84 15.44 2.40 -15.03
N GLN A 85 14.82 3.55 -15.30
CA GLN A 85 14.04 4.24 -14.29
C GLN A 85 12.92 3.32 -13.77
N ALA A 86 12.71 3.31 -12.46
CA ALA A 86 11.65 2.54 -11.84
C ALA A 86 10.27 2.97 -12.37
N HIS A 87 9.42 1.99 -12.69
CA HIS A 87 8.04 2.23 -13.07
C HIS A 87 7.25 2.90 -11.92
N PRO A 88 6.26 3.78 -12.19
CA PRO A 88 5.46 4.43 -11.14
C PRO A 88 4.80 3.48 -10.13
N SER A 89 4.55 2.22 -10.53
CA SER A 89 4.05 1.18 -9.61
C SER A 89 4.97 0.91 -8.43
N VAL A 90 6.27 1.17 -8.55
CA VAL A 90 7.24 1.03 -7.44
C VAL A 90 6.96 2.06 -6.35
N ALA A 91 6.69 3.31 -6.72
CA ALA A 91 6.30 4.36 -5.77
C ALA A 91 4.96 4.01 -5.10
N ALA A 92 3.96 3.60 -5.87
CA ALA A 92 2.67 3.17 -5.34
C ALA A 92 2.80 1.97 -4.37
N SER A 93 3.68 1.01 -4.69
CA SER A 93 3.97 -0.14 -3.81
C SER A 93 4.60 0.29 -2.49
N LYS A 94 5.55 1.23 -2.52
CA LYS A 94 6.19 1.77 -1.31
C LYS A 94 5.19 2.51 -0.42
N VAL A 95 4.32 3.34 -1.01
CA VAL A 95 3.25 4.03 -0.28
C VAL A 95 2.29 3.03 0.38
N ARG A 96 1.85 2.00 -0.37
CA ARG A 96 0.98 0.94 0.15
C ARG A 96 1.62 0.18 1.31
N ALA A 97 2.90 -0.18 1.19
CA ALA A 97 3.67 -0.83 2.25
C ALA A 97 3.88 0.06 3.48
N ALA A 98 3.92 1.39 3.30
CA ALA A 98 4.06 2.37 4.36
C ALA A 98 2.75 2.65 5.12
N ALA A 99 1.59 2.40 4.50
CA ALA A 99 0.28 2.76 5.04
C ALA A 99 0.00 2.22 6.47
N PRO A 100 0.31 0.94 6.82
CA PRO A 100 0.11 0.45 8.18
C PRO A 100 0.95 1.21 9.23
N ARG A 101 2.18 1.58 8.88
CA ARG A 101 3.08 2.35 9.76
C ARG A 101 2.57 3.78 9.93
N LEU A 102 2.04 4.39 8.87
CA LEU A 102 1.40 5.69 8.93
C LEU A 102 0.15 5.65 9.83
N LEU A 103 -0.72 4.65 9.67
CA LEU A 103 -1.89 4.46 10.51
C LEU A 103 -1.51 4.28 11.99
N ALA A 104 -0.46 3.49 12.28
CA ALA A 104 0.03 3.32 13.65
C ALA A 104 0.51 4.65 14.26
N LEU A 105 1.21 5.49 13.47
CA LEU A 105 1.62 6.82 13.91
C LEU A 105 0.42 7.73 14.15
N VAL A 106 -0.56 7.77 13.24
CA VAL A 106 -1.78 8.59 13.39
C VAL A 106 -2.57 8.15 14.63
N ARG A 107 -2.66 6.85 14.91
CA ARG A 107 -3.27 6.34 16.15
C ARG A 107 -2.49 6.75 17.40
N LEU A 108 -1.17 6.69 17.36
CA LEU A 108 -0.32 7.18 18.45
C LEU A 108 -0.56 8.66 18.71
N ILE A 109 -0.63 9.46 17.66
CA ILE A 109 -0.94 10.90 17.75
C ILE A 109 -2.32 11.10 18.38
N GLY A 110 -3.35 10.45 17.84
CA GLY A 110 -4.71 10.53 18.35
C GLY A 110 -4.84 10.11 19.82
N SER A 111 -4.09 9.10 20.26
CA SER A 111 -4.08 8.67 21.68
C SER A 111 -3.45 9.67 22.65
N ARG A 112 -2.67 10.63 22.14
CA ARG A 112 -1.93 11.63 22.92
C ARG A 112 -2.50 13.03 22.77
N LEU A 113 -3.32 13.25 21.72
CA LEU A 113 -4.11 14.47 21.61
C LEU A 113 -5.20 14.47 22.69
N PRO A 114 -5.46 15.62 23.33
CA PRO A 114 -6.56 15.73 24.27
C PRO A 114 -7.91 15.50 23.58
N HIS A 115 -8.87 14.97 24.33
CA HIS A 115 -10.18 14.61 23.80
C HIS A 115 -10.92 15.79 23.14
N ALA A 116 -11.69 15.49 22.10
CA ALA A 116 -12.38 16.46 21.25
C ALA A 116 -13.31 17.44 22.01
N THR A 117 -13.78 17.06 23.20
CA THR A 117 -14.56 17.93 24.09
C THR A 117 -13.78 19.11 24.66
N MET A 118 -12.44 19.10 24.60
CA MET A 118 -11.58 20.23 24.99
C MET A 118 -11.04 21.04 23.80
N THR A 119 -11.07 20.51 22.58
CA THR A 119 -10.46 21.16 21.41
C THR A 119 -11.37 22.20 20.75
N GLY A 120 -12.69 22.15 20.98
CA GLY A 120 -13.65 23.11 20.43
C GLY A 120 -13.51 24.54 20.99
N THR A 121 -12.76 24.72 22.08
CA THR A 121 -12.51 26.02 22.72
C THR A 121 -11.14 26.60 22.40
N TRP A 122 -10.33 25.90 21.60
CA TRP A 122 -8.96 26.30 21.29
C TRP A 122 -8.89 27.16 20.04
N HIS A 123 -8.01 28.16 20.05
CA HIS A 123 -7.72 28.94 18.87
C HIS A 123 -7.06 28.05 17.80
N PRO A 124 -7.38 28.18 16.49
CA PRO A 124 -6.84 27.33 15.42
C PRO A 124 -5.30 27.23 15.38
N GLU A 125 -4.62 28.31 15.75
CA GLU A 125 -3.15 28.41 15.76
C GLU A 125 -2.49 27.94 17.07
N THR A 126 -3.25 27.28 17.95
CA THR A 126 -2.71 26.79 19.24
C THR A 126 -1.72 25.65 18.98
N LEU A 127 -0.46 25.84 19.37
CA LEU A 127 0.58 24.81 19.25
C LEU A 127 0.40 23.72 20.31
N LEU A 128 0.51 22.46 19.89
CA LEU A 128 0.44 21.30 20.77
C LEU A 128 1.78 20.59 20.80
N MET A 129 2.33 20.44 22.00
CA MET A 129 3.55 19.65 22.19
C MET A 129 3.22 18.17 22.38
N MET A 130 4.01 17.31 21.75
CA MET A 130 3.96 15.87 21.93
C MET A 130 5.36 15.34 22.20
N THR A 131 5.48 14.48 23.21
CA THR A 131 6.73 13.76 23.48
C THR A 131 6.73 12.43 22.72
N LEU A 132 7.84 12.15 22.04
CA LEU A 132 8.11 10.88 21.39
C LEU A 132 9.31 10.21 22.08
N THR A 133 9.29 8.87 22.15
CA THR A 133 10.53 8.15 22.46
C THR A 133 11.51 8.25 21.29
N ALA A 134 12.81 8.12 21.55
CA ALA A 134 13.81 8.07 20.48
C ALA A 134 13.54 6.95 19.45
N GLY A 135 12.92 5.84 19.87
CA GLY A 135 12.47 4.78 18.96
C GLY A 135 11.32 5.21 18.05
N GLN A 136 10.35 5.95 18.59
CA GLN A 136 9.24 6.52 17.80
C GLN A 136 9.73 7.58 16.82
N ALA A 137 10.65 8.46 17.24
CA ALA A 137 11.25 9.46 16.37
C ALA A 137 12.01 8.81 15.19
N ARG A 138 12.82 7.77 15.44
CA ARG A 138 13.51 7.02 14.38
C ARG A 138 12.53 6.37 13.39
N LYS A 139 11.45 5.77 13.90
CA LYS A 139 10.40 5.16 13.05
C LYS A 139 9.69 6.19 12.18
N LEU A 140 9.46 7.40 12.70
CA LEU A 140 8.89 8.53 11.97
C LEU A 140 9.83 9.00 10.86
N HIS A 141 11.11 9.25 11.16
CA HIS A 141 12.08 9.66 10.14
C HIS A 141 12.19 8.62 9.01
N ALA A 142 12.33 7.34 9.34
CA ALA A 142 12.38 6.30 8.32
C ALA A 142 11.10 6.22 7.46
N LEU A 143 9.94 6.51 8.05
CA LEU A 143 8.67 6.58 7.31
C LEU A 143 8.63 7.79 6.37
N LEU A 144 9.06 8.97 6.83
CA LEU A 144 9.10 10.19 6.03
C LEU A 144 10.07 10.06 4.85
N GLU A 145 11.28 9.52 5.07
CA GLU A 145 12.23 9.24 3.99
C GLU A 145 11.63 8.29 2.94
N THR A 146 10.89 7.27 3.38
CA THR A 146 10.21 6.35 2.46
C THR A 146 9.15 7.08 1.63
N LEU A 147 8.33 7.91 2.26
CA LEU A 147 7.21 8.60 1.58
C LEU A 147 7.67 9.77 0.70
N LEU A 148 8.71 10.51 1.08
CA LEU A 148 9.28 11.60 0.28
C LEU A 148 10.10 11.09 -0.92
N GLY A 149 10.61 9.86 -0.84
CA GLY A 149 11.31 9.19 -1.94
C GLY A 149 10.40 8.35 -2.85
N CYS A 150 9.07 8.50 -2.73
CA CYS A 150 8.08 7.94 -3.65
C CYS A 150 7.61 9.02 -4.63
#